data_AF-A0A501VXU0-F1
#
_entry.id   AF-A0A501VXU0-F1
#
_cell.length_a   1.000
_cell.length_b   1.000
_cell.length_c   1.000
_cell.angle_alpha   90.00
_cell.angle_beta   90.00
_cell.angle_gamma   90.00
#
_symmetry.space_group_name_H-M   'P 1'
#
loop_
_entity.id
_entity.type
_entity.pdbx_description
1 polymer ?
#
loop_
_entity_poly.entity_id
_entity_poly.type
_entity_poly.pdbx_seq_one_letter_code
_entity_poly.pdbx_strand_id
1 'polypeptide(L)' 'MKATSGDRLLEKMGKLYLHWRLRHPEKVQRELRVKYEGRYRNAGLVLLFDLLMALAVVVVVAIVAAVLYFVAK' A
#
# COMPACT_ATOMS: atom_id res chain seq x y z
N MET A 1 25.41 0.48 -23.82
CA MET A 1 25.66 0.40 -22.36
C MET A 1 26.41 -0.91 -22.07
N LYS A 2 27.61 -0.86 -21.49
CA LYS A 2 28.40 -2.05 -21.14
C LYS A 2 27.70 -2.77 -19.98
N ALA A 3 26.97 -3.85 -20.28
CA ALA A 3 26.41 -4.73 -19.26
C ALA A 3 27.56 -5.30 -18.42
N THR A 4 27.59 -4.93 -17.15
CA THR A 4 28.64 -5.38 -16.23
C THR A 4 28.44 -6.87 -15.92
N SER A 5 29.50 -7.56 -15.50
CA SER A 5 29.41 -8.97 -15.09
C SER A 5 28.39 -9.19 -13.96
N GLY A 6 28.16 -8.16 -13.14
CA GLY A 6 27.12 -8.14 -12.10
C GLY A 6 25.71 -8.18 -12.67
N ASP A 7 25.42 -7.43 -13.73
CA ASP A 7 24.10 -7.41 -14.39
C ASP A 7 23.73 -8.79 -14.94
N ARG A 8 24.71 -9.51 -15.52
CA ARG A 8 24.48 -10.87 -16.05
C ARG A 8 24.25 -11.90 -14.94
N LEU A 9 24.89 -11.73 -13.78
CA LEU A 9 24.66 -12.59 -12.61
C LEU A 9 23.28 -12.33 -12.03
N LEU A 10 22.89 -11.07 -11.86
CA LEU A 10 21.55 -10.67 -11.43
C LEU A 10 20.46 -11.18 -12.37
N GLU A 11 20.66 -11.07 -13.68
CA GLU A 11 19.71 -11.57 -14.68
C GLU A 11 19.58 -13.10 -14.61
N LYS A 12 20.68 -13.83 -14.43
CA LYS A 12 20.66 -15.28 -14.24
C LYS A 12 19.96 -15.68 -12.94
N MET A 13 20.27 -15.02 -11.83
CA MET A 13 19.60 -15.31 -10.55
C MET A 13 18.13 -14.96 -10.58
N GLY A 14 17.75 -13.85 -11.22
CA GLY A 14 16.36 -13.46 -11.44
C GLY A 14 15.60 -14.48 -12.28
N LYS A 15 16.20 -14.97 -13.38
CA LYS A 15 15.61 -16.04 -14.21
C LYS A 15 15.50 -17.36 -13.45
N LEU A 16 16.51 -17.74 -12.66
CA LEU A 16 16.48 -18.97 -11.86
C LEU A 16 15.40 -18.90 -10.78
N TYR A 17 15.32 -17.78 -10.07
CA TYR A 17 14.29 -17.50 -9.07
C TYR A 17 12.89 -17.53 -9.68
N LEU A 18 12.70 -16.90 -10.85
CA LEU A 18 11.41 -16.91 -11.55
C LEU A 18 11.03 -18.33 -11.99
N HIS A 19 12.00 -19.09 -12.51
CA HIS A 19 11.78 -20.46 -12.95
C HIS A 19 11.45 -21.40 -11.79
N TRP A 20 12.11 -21.23 -10.63
CA TRP A 20 11.82 -21.98 -9.42
C TRP A 20 10.45 -21.60 -8.83
N ARG A 21 10.11 -20.31 -8.86
CA ARG A 21 8.81 -19.78 -8.45
C ARG A 21 7.67 -20.29 -9.35
N LEU A 22 7.90 -20.39 -10.66
CA LEU A 22 6.93 -20.90 -11.64
C LEU A 22 6.71 -22.42 -11.58
N ARG A 23 7.63 -23.20 -10.97
CA ARG A 23 7.44 -24.65 -10.76
C ARG A 23 6.45 -24.99 -9.64
N HIS A 24 6.14 -24.04 -8.76
CA HIS A 24 5.18 -24.22 -7.68
C HIS A 24 4.10 -23.13 -7.71
N PRO A 25 3.32 -23.03 -8.80
CA PRO A 25 2.34 -21.97 -8.98
C PRO A 25 1.29 -21.98 -7.87
N GLU A 26 0.96 -23.15 -7.33
CA GLU A 26 -0.01 -23.31 -6.23
C GLU A 26 0.49 -22.70 -4.92
N LYS A 27 1.76 -22.91 -4.55
CA LYS A 27 2.36 -22.28 -3.36
C LYS A 27 2.45 -20.76 -3.53
N VAL A 28 2.77 -20.29 -4.73
CA VAL A 28 2.89 -18.87 -5.04
C VAL A 28 1.53 -18.18 -5.04
N GLN A 29 0.50 -18.80 -5.62
CA GLN A 29 -0.87 -18.27 -5.55
C GLN A 29 -1.39 -18.28 -4.11
N ARG A 30 -1.09 -19.32 -3.32
CA ARG A 30 -1.47 -19.35 -1.91
C ARG A 30 -0.77 -18.27 -1.09
N GLU A 31 0.52 -18.05 -1.29
CA GLU A 31 1.25 -16.96 -0.63
C GLU A 31 0.81 -15.58 -1.11
N LEU A 32 0.55 -15.41 -2.40
CA LEU A 32 0.01 -14.16 -2.94
C LEU A 32 -1.37 -13.90 -2.36
N ARG A 33 -2.23 -14.91 -2.30
CA ARG A 33 -3.56 -14.81 -1.71
C ARG A 33 -3.47 -14.50 -0.20
N VAL A 34 -2.64 -15.19 0.56
CA VAL A 34 -2.47 -14.91 1.99
C VAL A 34 -1.83 -13.53 2.24
N LYS A 35 -0.76 -13.16 1.52
CA LYS A 35 -0.05 -11.89 1.73
C LYS A 35 -0.79 -10.68 1.15
N TYR A 36 -1.41 -10.80 -0.02
CA TYR A 36 -2.09 -9.68 -0.67
C TYR A 36 -3.57 -9.61 -0.32
N GLU A 37 -4.30 -10.72 -0.31
CA GLU A 37 -5.73 -10.73 0.00
C GLU A 37 -5.97 -10.40 1.50
N GLY A 38 -5.06 -10.81 2.40
CA GLY A 38 -5.11 -10.46 3.82
C GLY A 38 -4.66 -9.02 4.14
N ARG A 39 -3.67 -8.49 3.41
CA ARG A 39 -3.07 -7.17 3.70
C ARG A 39 -3.77 -6.02 2.96
N TYR A 40 -4.20 -6.21 1.71
CA TYR A 40 -4.84 -5.15 0.93
C TYR A 40 -6.32 -4.94 1.28
N ARG A 41 -7.02 -6.00 1.70
CA ARG A 41 -8.44 -5.91 2.06
C ARG A 41 -8.67 -4.98 3.27
N ASN A 42 -7.74 -4.96 4.21
CA ASN A 42 -7.80 -4.07 5.37
C ASN A 42 -7.08 -2.74 5.12
N ALA A 43 -6.03 -2.70 4.30
CA ALA A 43 -5.32 -1.45 4.00
C ALA A 43 -6.23 -0.41 3.32
N GLY A 44 -7.10 -0.82 2.40
CA GLY A 44 -8.05 0.09 1.76
C GLY A 44 -9.08 0.67 2.74
N LEU A 45 -9.59 -0.17 3.66
CA LEU A 45 -10.50 0.27 4.71
C LEU A 45 -9.82 1.22 5.69
N VAL A 46 -8.60 0.92 6.12
CA VAL A 46 -7.82 1.79 7.01
C VAL A 46 -7.60 3.15 6.35
N LEU A 47 -7.21 3.20 5.07
CA LEU A 47 -7.02 4.46 4.34
C LEU A 47 -8.32 5.27 4.22
N LEU A 48 -9.45 4.60 4.00
CA LEU A 48 -10.77 5.24 3.93
C LEU A 48 -11.16 5.84 5.29
N PHE A 49 -10.96 5.10 6.38
CA PHE A 49 -11.21 5.60 7.73
C PHE A 49 -10.31 6.79 8.07
N ASP A 50 -9.04 6.76 7.66
CA ASP A 50 -8.09 7.84 7.90
C ASP A 50 -8.51 9.12 7.15
N LEU A 51 -8.95 8.98 5.90
CA LEU A 51 -9.51 10.08 5.11
C LEU A 51 -10.77 10.67 5.75
N LEU A 52 -11.69 9.82 6.20
CA LEU A 52 -12.92 10.24 6.88
C LEU A 52 -12.61 10.96 8.20
N MET A 53 -11.62 10.49 8.95
CA MET A 53 -11.15 11.16 10.17
C MET A 53 -10.59 12.55 9.89
N ALA A 54 -9.74 12.68 8.87
CA ALA A 54 -9.20 13.97 8.46
C ALA A 54 -10.33 14.96 8.10
N LEU A 55 -11.34 14.50 7.35
CA LEU A 55 -12.50 15.33 6.99
C LEU A 55 -13.30 15.75 8.23
N ALA A 56 -13.56 14.82 9.16
CA ALA A 56 -14.28 15.11 10.39
C ALA A 56 -13.58 16.18 11.23
N VAL A 57 -12.24 16.10 11.35
CA VAL A 57 -11.45 17.11 12.08
C VAL A 57 -11.59 18.49 11.43
N VAL A 58 -11.50 18.58 10.11
CA VAL A 58 -11.66 19.85 9.38
C VAL A 58 -13.04 20.47 9.64
N VAL A 59 -14.09 19.65 9.60
CA VAL A 59 -15.47 20.10 9.87
C VAL A 59 -15.61 20.63 11.29
N VAL A 60 -15.08 19.90 12.29
CA VAL A 60 -15.13 20.33 13.69
C VAL A 60 -14.40 21.66 13.88
N VAL A 61 -13.20 21.80 13.32
CA VAL A 61 -12.41 23.05 13.41
C VAL A 61 -13.17 24.21 12.75
N ALA A 62 -13.77 23.99 11.58
CA ALA A 62 -14.57 25.01 10.90
C ALA A 62 -15.79 25.45 11.72
N ILE A 63 -16.48 24.51 12.36
CA ILE A 63 -17.62 24.81 13.23
C ILE A 63 -17.16 25.64 14.44
N VAL A 64 -16.10 25.23 15.11
CA VAL A 64 -15.56 25.97 16.28
C VAL A 64 -15.15 27.37 15.86
N ALA A 65 -14.46 27.52 14.74
CA ALA A 65 -14.07 28.82 14.21
C ALA A 65 -15.28 29.70 13.88
N ALA A 66 -16.33 29.13 13.27
CA ALA A 66 -17.56 29.85 12.98
C ALA A 66 -18.25 30.32 14.27
N VAL A 67 -18.40 29.44 15.27
CA VAL A 67 -18.97 29.79 16.58
C VAL A 67 -18.18 30.93 17.23
N LEU A 68 -16.85 30.82 17.27
CA LEU A 68 -16.00 31.88 17.81
C LEU A 68 -16.15 33.19 17.05
N TYR A 69 -16.22 33.15 15.71
CA TYR A 69 -16.42 34.35 14.89
C TYR A 69 -17.76 35.04 15.20
N PHE A 70 -18.84 34.28 15.40
CA PHE A 70 -20.16 34.84 15.71
C PHE A 70 -20.32 35.27 17.18
N VAL A 71 -19.58 34.66 18.11
CA VAL A 71 -19.66 34.99 19.55
C VAL A 71 -18.68 36.11 19.93
N ALA A 72 -17.52 36.18 19.28
CA ALA A 72 -16.51 37.22 19.53
C ALA A 72 -16.71 38.49 18.67
N LYS A 73 -17.79 38.53 17.87
CA LYS A 73 -18.24 39.70 17.12
C LYS A 73 -19.47 40.29 17.78
#